data_AF-A0A2D5V0D3-F1
#
_entry.id   AF-A0A2D5V0D3-F1
#
_cell.length_a   1.000
_cell.length_b   1.000
_cell.length_c   1.000
_cell.angle_alpha   90.00
_cell.angle_beta   90.00
_cell.angle_gamma   90.00
#
_symmetry.space_group_name_H-M   'P 1'
#
loop_
_entity.id
_entity.type
_entity.pdbx_description
1 polymer ?
#
loop_
_entity_poly.entity_id
_entity_poly.type
_entity_poly.pdbx_seq_one_letter_code
_entity_poly.pdbx_strand_id
1 'polypeptide(L)'
;MCNVLCRRLREWYGFYFPELGRDVADNEAFVRIVLEKPRDVLMKEYNLKESLGGSFREEDLAPMLSLANRIHGLYGMREELMVYLERMMEKECPNMLAVAGAGIGGKVLEEAGSLKRLAMMSSSTIQLLGAEQALFRHLKTGARCPKYGHIINHPLVAKAERSKKGKTARMLANVMMKAARLDYFKGEFQGDVLLKELEEKLG
;
A
#
# COMPACT_ATOMS: atom_id res chain seq x y z
N MET A 1 9.56 -1.79 6.13
CA MET A 1 11.01 -1.53 6.30
C MET A 1 11.39 -0.13 5.82
N CYS A 2 11.04 0.29 4.60
CA CYS A 2 11.35 1.64 4.09
C CYS A 2 10.88 2.77 5.03
N ASN A 3 9.66 2.72 5.57
CA ASN A 3 9.16 3.74 6.51
C ASN A 3 10.01 3.89 7.80
N VAL A 4 10.75 2.87 8.23
CA VAL A 4 11.63 2.97 9.40
C VAL A 4 12.93 3.68 8.99
N LEU A 5 13.51 3.27 7.86
CA LEU A 5 14.73 3.88 7.33
C LEU A 5 14.51 5.34 6.91
N CYS A 6 13.35 5.66 6.30
CA CYS A 6 12.99 7.05 5.97
C CYS A 6 12.83 7.90 7.24
N ARG A 7 12.25 7.38 8.32
CA ARG A 7 12.18 8.10 9.59
C ARG A 7 13.59 8.41 10.12
N ARG A 8 14.49 7.43 10.08
CA ARG A 8 15.88 7.64 10.49
C ARG A 8 16.61 8.67 9.63
N LEU A 9 16.44 8.60 8.31
CA LEU A 9 17.02 9.57 7.39
C LEU A 9 16.46 10.98 7.66
N ARG A 10 15.15 11.12 7.91
CA ARG A 10 14.52 12.40 8.26
C ARG A 10 15.06 12.97 9.57
N GLU A 11 15.25 12.15 10.59
CA GLU A 11 15.88 12.56 11.86
C GLU A 11 17.29 13.10 11.62
N TRP A 12 18.11 12.36 10.87
CA TRP A 12 19.51 12.72 10.62
C TRP A 12 19.66 13.94 9.73
N TYR A 13 18.97 13.95 8.59
CA TYR A 13 18.97 15.07 7.67
C TYR A 13 18.31 16.31 8.28
N GLY A 14 17.40 16.13 9.25
CA GLY A 14 16.81 17.24 10.00
C GLY A 14 17.81 18.03 10.84
N PHE A 15 18.95 17.45 11.23
CA PHE A 15 20.03 18.22 11.87
C PHE A 15 20.76 19.13 10.87
N TYR A 16 20.75 18.78 9.57
CA TYR A 16 21.40 19.54 8.51
C TYR A 16 20.45 20.56 7.85
N PHE A 17 19.21 20.16 7.57
CA PHE A 17 18.20 20.99 6.92
C PHE A 17 16.78 20.62 7.41
N PRO A 18 16.37 21.11 8.60
CA PRO A 18 15.10 20.75 9.24
C PRO A 18 13.86 21.19 8.45
N GLU A 19 13.97 22.22 7.62
CA GLU A 19 12.86 22.82 6.87
C GLU A 19 12.26 21.81 5.86
N LEU A 20 13.10 21.04 5.17
CA LEU A 20 12.63 20.01 4.22
C LEU A 20 11.77 18.94 4.89
N GLY A 21 12.12 18.54 6.12
CA GLY A 21 11.40 17.51 6.85
C GLY A 21 9.98 17.91 7.25
N ARG A 22 9.74 19.22 7.44
CA ARG A 22 8.43 19.77 7.80
C ARG A 22 7.48 19.86 6.60
N ASP A 23 8.01 20.28 5.45
CA ASP A 23 7.19 20.58 4.28
C ASP A 23 6.91 19.34 3.43
N VAL A 24 7.87 18.42 3.33
CA VAL A 24 7.72 17.23 2.50
C VAL A 24 7.18 16.07 3.32
N ALA A 25 5.86 15.88 3.28
CA ALA A 25 5.19 14.77 3.96
C ALA A 25 5.49 13.40 3.34
N ASP A 26 5.60 13.31 2.01
CA ASP A 26 5.85 12.05 1.32
C ASP A 26 7.31 11.59 1.48
N ASN A 27 7.50 10.34 1.88
CA ASN A 27 8.83 9.80 2.17
C ASN A 27 9.68 9.60 0.92
N GLU A 28 9.05 9.18 -0.18
CA GLU A 28 9.76 8.87 -1.42
C GLU A 28 10.24 10.16 -2.10
N ALA A 29 9.37 11.17 -2.15
CA ALA A 29 9.72 12.52 -2.56
C ALA A 29 10.82 13.12 -1.67
N PHE A 30 10.76 12.95 -0.35
CA PHE A 30 11.80 13.42 0.55
C PHE A 30 13.16 12.81 0.23
N VAL A 31 13.23 11.48 0.06
CA VAL A 31 14.48 10.79 -0.30
C VAL A 31 15.01 11.28 -1.65
N ARG A 32 14.14 11.44 -2.65
CA ARG A 32 14.53 11.95 -3.96
C ARG A 32 15.12 13.37 -3.87
N ILE A 33 14.47 14.26 -3.13
CA ILE A 33 14.95 15.65 -2.96
C ILE A 33 16.31 15.67 -2.25
N VAL A 34 16.51 14.85 -1.22
CA VAL A 34 17.80 14.73 -0.51
C VAL A 34 18.93 14.28 -1.45
N LEU A 35 18.63 13.43 -2.43
CA LEU A 35 19.62 12.95 -3.40
C LEU A 35 19.89 13.92 -4.54
N GLU A 36 18.88 14.66 -4.99
CA GLU A 36 18.96 15.50 -6.19
C GLU A 36 19.37 16.95 -5.90
N LYS A 37 18.98 17.50 -4.75
CA LYS A 37 19.09 18.94 -4.49
C LYS A 37 20.10 19.24 -3.37
N PRO A 38 21.20 19.96 -3.66
CA PRO A 38 22.09 20.45 -2.61
C PRO A 38 21.38 21.54 -1.79
N ARG A 39 21.89 21.77 -0.57
CA ARG A 39 21.30 22.74 0.37
C ARG A 39 21.14 24.13 -0.25
N ASP A 40 22.08 24.60 -1.05
CA ASP A 40 22.02 25.94 -1.65
C ASP A 40 20.82 26.14 -2.60
N VAL A 41 20.44 25.07 -3.31
CA VAL A 41 19.25 25.08 -4.18
C VAL A 41 17.99 25.07 -3.32
N LEU A 42 17.94 24.23 -2.28
CA LEU A 42 16.83 24.18 -1.34
C LEU A 42 16.64 25.52 -0.62
N MET A 43 17.71 26.17 -0.18
CA MET A 43 17.66 27.49 0.45
C MET A 43 17.00 28.53 -0.46
N LYS A 44 17.31 28.53 -1.77
CA LYS A 44 16.68 29.42 -2.75
C LYS A 44 15.21 29.09 -2.97
N GLU A 45 14.86 27.82 -3.12
CA GLU A 45 13.46 27.39 -3.30
C GLU A 45 12.57 27.76 -2.11
N TYR A 46 13.12 27.68 -0.90
CA TYR A 46 12.42 28.03 0.33
C TYR A 46 12.56 29.53 0.68
N ASN A 47 13.22 30.34 -0.15
CA ASN A 47 13.52 31.76 0.10
C ASN A 47 14.18 32.02 1.47
N LEU A 48 15.06 31.12 1.90
CA LEU A 48 15.77 31.19 3.17
C LEU A 48 17.13 31.84 2.98
N LYS A 49 17.47 32.81 3.83
CA LYS A 49 18.82 33.41 3.89
C LYS A 49 19.78 32.56 4.72
N GLU A 50 19.28 32.00 5.81
CA GLU A 50 19.97 31.04 6.67
C GLU A 50 18.99 29.92 7.04
N SER A 51 19.49 28.69 7.16
CA SER A 51 18.68 27.56 7.64
C SER A 51 18.99 27.30 9.10
N LEU A 52 18.00 26.82 9.84
CA LEU A 52 18.08 26.51 11.27
C LEU A 52 18.92 25.25 11.55
N GLY A 53 19.32 24.52 10.50
CA GLY A 53 20.17 23.35 10.59
C GLY A 53 21.67 23.69 10.74
N GLY A 54 22.43 22.76 11.29
CA GLY A 54 23.87 22.90 11.50
C GLY A 54 24.68 22.94 10.19
N SER A 55 25.94 23.31 10.31
CA SER A 55 26.92 23.16 9.24
C SER A 55 27.56 21.79 9.33
N PHE A 56 27.49 21.01 8.24
CA PHE A 56 28.02 19.65 8.15
C PHE A 56 29.10 19.60 7.09
N ARG A 57 30.14 18.79 7.31
CA ARG A 57 31.15 18.52 6.28
C ARG A 57 30.63 17.45 5.32
N GLU A 58 31.25 17.31 4.16
CA GLU A 58 30.90 16.27 3.19
C GLU A 58 31.01 14.87 3.80
N GLU A 59 31.99 14.64 4.68
CA GLU A 59 32.17 13.39 5.43
C GLU A 59 30.98 13.04 6.32
N ASP A 60 30.31 14.05 6.90
CA ASP A 60 29.14 13.85 7.76
C ASP A 60 27.86 13.60 6.93
N LEU A 61 27.81 14.17 5.71
CA LEU A 61 26.69 14.00 4.77
C LEU A 61 26.76 12.67 4.02
N ALA A 62 27.96 12.15 3.74
CA ALA A 62 28.15 10.94 2.95
C ALA A 62 27.38 9.71 3.50
N PRO A 63 27.37 9.42 4.82
CA PRO A 63 26.53 8.36 5.38
C PRO A 63 25.03 8.58 5.18
N MET A 64 24.56 9.83 5.28
CA MET A 64 23.14 10.18 5.09
C MET A 64 22.72 9.97 3.63
N LEU A 65 23.53 10.43 2.67
CA LEU A 65 23.30 10.25 1.25
C LEU A 65 23.41 8.78 0.84
N SER A 66 24.32 8.02 1.44
CA SER A 66 24.40 6.57 1.24
C SER A 66 23.13 5.85 1.71
N LEU A 67 22.58 6.23 2.87
CA LEU A 67 21.31 5.71 3.36
C LEU A 67 20.16 6.11 2.42
N ALA A 68 20.11 7.37 1.97
CA ALA A 68 19.10 7.85 1.02
C ALA A 68 19.13 7.05 -0.29
N ASN A 69 20.32 6.79 -0.85
CA ASN A 69 20.48 5.98 -2.06
C ASN A 69 19.97 4.54 -1.86
N ARG A 70 20.27 3.91 -0.72
CA ARG A 70 19.77 2.57 -0.40
C ARG A 70 18.25 2.55 -0.28
N ILE A 71 17.66 3.57 0.36
CA ILE A 71 16.21 3.70 0.47
C ILE A 71 15.58 3.88 -0.92
N HIS A 72 16.17 4.73 -1.77
CA HIS A 72 15.72 4.93 -3.14
C HIS A 72 15.76 3.62 -3.94
N GLY A 73 16.85 2.84 -3.83
CA GLY A 73 16.95 1.51 -4.43
C GLY A 73 15.87 0.54 -3.93
N LEU A 74 15.51 0.58 -2.64
CA LEU A 74 14.42 -0.23 -2.10
C LEU A 74 13.04 0.17 -2.66
N TYR A 75 12.83 1.47 -2.94
CA TYR A 75 11.63 1.94 -3.62
C TYR A 75 11.56 1.41 -5.06
N GLY A 76 12.65 1.49 -5.82
CA GLY A 76 12.73 0.90 -7.16
C GLY A 76 12.49 -0.61 -7.18
N MET A 77 13.14 -1.36 -6.28
CA MET A 77 12.92 -2.81 -6.15
C MET A 77 11.46 -3.16 -5.81
N ARG A 78 10.79 -2.34 -4.99
CA ARG A 78 9.36 -2.52 -4.69
C ARG A 78 8.51 -2.40 -5.95
N GLU A 79 8.80 -1.44 -6.82
CA GLU A 79 8.08 -1.25 -8.09
C GLU A 79 8.31 -2.44 -9.04
N GLU A 80 9.56 -2.87 -9.20
CA GLU A 80 9.90 -4.05 -10.01
C GLU A 80 9.17 -5.31 -9.52
N LEU A 81 9.12 -5.54 -8.21
CA LEU A 81 8.39 -6.66 -7.61
C LEU A 81 6.88 -6.54 -7.80
N MET A 82 6.32 -5.33 -7.79
CA MET A 82 4.90 -5.12 -8.06
C MET A 82 4.55 -5.46 -9.50
N VAL A 83 5.37 -5.03 -10.47
CA VAL A 83 5.21 -5.40 -11.89
C VAL A 83 5.34 -6.91 -12.08
N TYR A 84 6.31 -7.52 -11.41
CA TYR A 84 6.47 -8.97 -11.42
C TYR A 84 5.24 -9.70 -10.87
N LEU A 85 4.70 -9.25 -9.74
CA LEU A 85 3.50 -9.81 -9.12
C LEU A 85 2.29 -9.69 -10.05
N GLU A 86 2.11 -8.53 -10.68
CA GLU A 86 1.04 -8.29 -11.65
C GLU A 86 1.12 -9.27 -12.82
N ARG A 87 2.29 -9.45 -13.43
CA ARG A 87 2.51 -10.43 -14.51
C ARG A 87 2.20 -11.86 -14.07
N MET A 88 2.57 -12.23 -12.84
CA MET A 88 2.28 -13.56 -12.31
C MET A 88 0.79 -13.76 -12.07
N MET A 89 0.10 -12.74 -11.55
CA MET A 89 -1.34 -12.79 -11.33
C MET A 89 -2.13 -12.78 -12.64
N GLU A 90 -1.67 -12.07 -13.67
CA GLU A 90 -2.30 -12.08 -14.99
C GLU A 90 -2.33 -13.49 -15.59
N LYS A 91 -1.27 -14.27 -15.36
CA LYS A 91 -1.17 -15.65 -15.82
C LYS A 91 -2.00 -16.63 -15.00
N GLU A 92 -1.99 -16.51 -13.66
CA GLU A 92 -2.55 -17.53 -12.77
C GLU A 92 -3.95 -17.19 -12.23
N CYS A 93 -4.28 -15.91 -12.09
CA CYS A 93 -5.56 -15.43 -11.54
C CYS A 93 -6.00 -14.07 -12.13
N PRO A 94 -6.28 -14.01 -13.45
CA PRO A 94 -6.59 -12.76 -14.15
C PRO A 94 -7.87 -12.08 -13.65
N ASN A 95 -8.90 -12.83 -13.23
CA ASN A 95 -10.12 -12.22 -12.70
C ASN A 95 -9.87 -11.50 -11.37
N MET A 96 -9.09 -12.13 -10.48
CA MET A 96 -8.68 -11.52 -9.22
C MET A 96 -7.80 -10.29 -9.42
N LEU A 97 -6.90 -10.31 -10.42
CA LEU A 97 -6.11 -9.15 -10.79
C LEU A 97 -7.00 -7.98 -11.20
N ALA A 98 -7.97 -8.20 -12.09
CA ALA A 98 -8.88 -7.16 -12.56
C ALA A 98 -9.75 -6.58 -11.42
N VAL A 99 -10.25 -7.42 -10.51
CA VAL A 99 -11.15 -6.98 -9.44
C VAL A 99 -10.43 -6.33 -8.26
N ALA A 100 -9.27 -6.84 -7.84
CA ALA A 100 -8.61 -6.42 -6.61
C ALA A 100 -7.28 -5.71 -6.83
N GLY A 101 -6.68 -5.83 -8.02
CA GLY A 101 -5.31 -5.40 -8.30
C GLY A 101 -4.25 -6.30 -7.64
N ALA A 102 -3.02 -6.21 -8.14
CA ALA A 102 -1.92 -7.06 -7.69
C ALA A 102 -1.63 -6.92 -6.18
N GLY A 103 -1.64 -5.69 -5.67
CA GLY A 103 -1.27 -5.41 -4.28
C GLY A 103 -2.24 -5.97 -3.22
N ILE A 104 -3.55 -5.93 -3.48
CA ILE A 104 -4.56 -6.44 -2.53
C ILE A 104 -4.85 -7.91 -2.82
N GLY A 105 -4.96 -8.28 -4.09
CA GLY A 105 -5.15 -9.66 -4.51
C GLY A 105 -4.02 -10.56 -4.00
N GLY A 106 -2.77 -10.12 -4.10
CA GLY A 106 -1.62 -10.86 -3.56
C GLY A 106 -1.69 -11.07 -2.05
N LYS A 107 -2.04 -10.02 -1.27
CA LYS A 107 -2.19 -10.13 0.19
C LYS A 107 -3.33 -11.07 0.59
N VAL A 108 -4.47 -10.99 -0.09
CA VAL A 108 -5.62 -11.85 0.17
C VAL A 108 -5.31 -13.31 -0.18
N LEU A 109 -4.57 -13.53 -1.27
CA LEU A 109 -4.12 -14.87 -1.68
C LEU A 109 -3.13 -15.46 -0.68
N GLU A 110 -2.20 -14.64 -0.17
CA GLU A 110 -1.21 -15.03 0.83
C GLU A 110 -1.88 -15.42 2.16
N GLU A 111 -2.79 -14.60 2.68
CA GLU A 111 -3.53 -14.91 3.91
C GLU A 111 -4.41 -16.18 3.76
N ALA A 112 -4.95 -16.41 2.56
CA ALA A 112 -5.68 -17.66 2.27
C ALA A 112 -4.75 -18.88 2.12
N GLY A 113 -3.48 -18.67 1.80
CA GLY A 113 -2.43 -19.67 1.61
C GLY A 113 -2.44 -20.40 0.25
N SER A 114 -3.54 -20.34 -0.51
CA SER A 114 -3.61 -20.85 -1.88
C SER A 114 -4.86 -20.34 -2.60
N LEU A 115 -4.82 -20.34 -3.94
CA LEU A 115 -5.98 -19.99 -4.76
C LEU A 115 -7.17 -20.94 -4.51
N LYS A 116 -6.90 -22.23 -4.33
CA LYS A 116 -7.90 -23.23 -3.97
C LYS A 116 -8.64 -22.86 -2.68
N ARG A 117 -7.90 -22.57 -1.61
CA ARG A 117 -8.51 -22.20 -0.33
C ARG A 117 -9.31 -20.91 -0.46
N LEU A 118 -8.77 -19.91 -1.18
CA LEU A 118 -9.47 -18.65 -1.42
C LEU A 118 -10.80 -18.87 -2.16
N ALA A 119 -10.83 -19.69 -3.21
CA ALA A 119 -12.03 -20.01 -3.97
C ALA A 119 -13.13 -20.71 -3.13
N MET A 120 -12.72 -21.50 -2.13
CA MET A 120 -13.64 -22.18 -1.20
C MET A 120 -14.12 -21.29 -0.05
N MET A 121 -13.47 -20.15 0.22
CA MET A 121 -13.91 -19.23 1.27
C MET A 121 -15.25 -18.58 0.92
N SER A 122 -16.00 -18.20 1.95
CA SER A 122 -17.18 -17.35 1.80
C SER A 122 -16.75 -15.88 1.64
N SER A 123 -17.66 -15.06 1.11
CA SER A 123 -17.44 -13.61 1.03
C SER A 123 -17.21 -12.98 2.40
N SER A 124 -17.87 -13.45 3.47
CA SER A 124 -17.66 -12.91 4.81
C SER A 124 -16.26 -13.19 5.35
N THR A 125 -15.69 -14.36 5.04
CA THR A 125 -14.29 -14.66 5.37
C THR A 125 -13.35 -13.77 4.58
N ILE A 126 -13.52 -13.66 3.26
CA ILE A 126 -12.69 -12.82 2.38
C ILE A 126 -12.75 -11.35 2.83
N GLN A 127 -13.91 -10.88 3.30
CA GLN A 127 -14.09 -9.53 3.81
C GLN A 127 -13.15 -9.21 5.00
N LEU A 128 -12.83 -10.22 5.82
CA LEU A 128 -12.12 -10.09 7.08
C LEU A 128 -10.66 -10.56 7.03
N LEU A 129 -10.18 -11.09 5.89
CA LEU A 129 -8.77 -11.50 5.74
C LEU A 129 -7.82 -10.33 6.02
N GLY A 130 -6.91 -10.50 6.97
CA GLY A 130 -6.03 -9.47 7.52
C GLY A 130 -6.56 -8.75 8.77
N ALA A 131 -7.71 -9.17 9.32
CA ALA A 131 -8.30 -8.65 10.56
C ALA A 131 -8.54 -9.75 11.62
N GLU A 132 -7.87 -10.89 11.48
CA GLU A 132 -8.00 -12.09 12.31
C GLU A 132 -7.83 -11.77 13.79
N GLN A 133 -6.81 -10.99 14.16
CA GLN A 133 -6.57 -10.62 15.55
C GLN A 133 -7.74 -9.82 16.15
N ALA A 134 -8.34 -8.91 15.38
CA ALA A 134 -9.51 -8.16 15.84
C ALA A 134 -10.75 -9.04 15.91
N LEU A 135 -10.92 -9.96 14.96
CA LEU A 135 -11.99 -10.95 14.95
C LEU A 135 -11.89 -11.91 16.14
N PHE A 136 -10.72 -12.46 16.42
CA PHE A 136 -10.49 -13.34 17.57
C PHE A 136 -10.70 -12.62 18.89
N ARG A 137 -10.34 -11.34 19.00
CA ARG A 137 -10.69 -10.52 20.18
C ARG A 137 -12.20 -10.38 20.32
N HIS A 138 -12.93 -10.08 19.24
CA HIS A 138 -14.40 -10.04 19.28
C HIS A 138 -15.00 -11.35 19.78
N LEU A 139 -14.53 -12.49 19.25
CA LEU A 139 -15.01 -13.82 19.64
C LEU A 139 -14.72 -14.17 21.10
N LYS A 140 -13.58 -13.72 21.65
CA LYS A 140 -13.17 -14.02 23.03
C LYS A 140 -13.75 -13.07 24.07
N THR A 141 -13.82 -11.77 23.76
CA THR A 141 -14.13 -10.72 24.75
C THR A 141 -15.40 -9.96 24.45
N GLY A 142 -16.08 -10.23 23.32
CA GLY A 142 -17.24 -9.47 22.88
C GLY A 142 -16.93 -8.06 22.39
N ALA A 143 -15.65 -7.68 22.24
CA ALA A 143 -15.24 -6.39 21.67
C ALA A 143 -15.84 -6.17 20.26
N ARG A 144 -15.95 -4.93 19.76
CA ARG A 144 -16.60 -4.70 18.44
C ARG A 144 -15.94 -5.49 17.30
N CYS A 145 -16.77 -6.18 16.50
CA CYS A 145 -16.31 -6.96 15.35
C CYS A 145 -15.68 -6.06 14.26
N PRO A 146 -14.53 -6.44 13.67
CA PRO A 146 -13.97 -5.72 12.53
C PRO A 146 -14.92 -5.75 11.33
N LYS A 147 -14.91 -4.67 10.53
CA LYS A 147 -15.76 -4.54 9.33
C LYS A 147 -15.06 -4.93 8.03
N TYR A 148 -13.73 -4.97 8.04
CA TYR A 148 -12.91 -5.22 6.86
C TYR A 148 -11.49 -5.59 7.31
N GLY A 149 -10.79 -6.40 6.51
CA GLY A 149 -9.35 -6.64 6.62
C GLY A 149 -8.57 -5.88 5.55
N HIS A 150 -7.74 -6.57 4.77
CA HIS A 150 -6.88 -5.99 3.73
C HIS A 150 -7.65 -5.20 2.65
N ILE A 151 -8.90 -5.58 2.38
CA ILE A 151 -9.77 -4.95 1.38
C ILE A 151 -10.08 -3.47 1.65
N ILE A 152 -9.81 -2.96 2.87
CA ILE A 152 -9.96 -1.53 3.20
C ILE A 152 -9.13 -0.63 2.29
N ASN A 153 -7.99 -1.13 1.81
CA ASN A 153 -7.05 -0.37 0.99
C ASN A 153 -7.48 -0.32 -0.48
N HIS A 154 -8.55 -1.03 -0.87
CA HIS A 154 -9.05 -1.00 -2.23
C HIS A 154 -9.56 0.40 -2.58
N PRO A 155 -9.25 0.97 -3.76
CA PRO A 155 -9.65 2.32 -4.13
C PRO A 155 -11.15 2.61 -3.89
N LEU A 156 -12.03 1.66 -4.25
CA LEU A 156 -13.48 1.79 -4.03
C LEU A 156 -13.86 1.91 -2.55
N VAL A 157 -13.21 1.13 -1.67
CA VAL A 157 -13.49 1.14 -0.22
C VAL A 157 -12.83 2.34 0.46
N ALA A 158 -11.62 2.69 0.02
CA ALA A 158 -10.85 3.81 0.56
C ALA A 158 -11.56 5.15 0.31
N LYS A 159 -12.08 5.35 -0.92
CA LYS A 159 -12.83 6.54 -1.35
C LYS A 159 -14.25 6.63 -0.77
N ALA A 160 -14.87 5.51 -0.42
CA ALA A 160 -16.23 5.51 0.14
C ALA A 160 -16.32 6.25 1.49
N GLU A 161 -17.47 6.87 1.75
CA GLU A 161 -17.78 7.50 3.04
C GLU A 161 -17.72 6.51 4.21
N ARG A 162 -17.36 6.97 5.42
CA ARG A 162 -17.21 6.11 6.61
C ARG A 162 -18.43 5.24 6.90
N SER A 163 -19.64 5.73 6.64
CA SER A 163 -20.91 5.00 6.77
C SER A 163 -21.04 3.87 5.73
N LYS A 164 -20.62 4.13 4.49
CA LYS A 164 -20.73 3.24 3.33
C LYS A 164 -19.56 2.26 3.18
N LYS A 165 -18.42 2.46 3.85
CA LYS A 165 -17.24 1.58 3.77
C LYS A 165 -17.58 0.11 4.05
N GLY A 166 -18.40 -0.17 5.06
CA GLY A 166 -18.79 -1.55 5.40
C GLY A 166 -19.63 -2.23 4.31
N LYS A 167 -20.56 -1.49 3.69
CA LYS A 167 -21.38 -1.99 2.57
C LYS A 167 -20.48 -2.26 1.36
N THR A 168 -19.63 -1.29 1.03
CA THR A 168 -18.68 -1.37 -0.10
C THR A 168 -17.72 -2.56 0.06
N ALA A 169 -17.15 -2.73 1.26
CA ALA A 169 -16.26 -3.83 1.58
C ALA A 169 -16.94 -5.20 1.40
N ARG A 170 -18.20 -5.33 1.86
CA ARG A 170 -18.98 -6.57 1.69
C ARG A 170 -19.27 -6.87 0.22
N MET A 171 -19.64 -5.85 -0.56
CA MET A 171 -19.89 -6.01 -2.00
C MET A 171 -18.62 -6.38 -2.75
N LEU A 172 -17.50 -5.71 -2.46
CA LEU A 172 -16.20 -6.04 -3.04
C LEU A 172 -15.79 -7.47 -2.71
N ALA A 173 -15.92 -7.90 -1.44
CA ALA A 173 -15.59 -9.27 -1.04
C ALA A 173 -16.44 -10.32 -1.77
N ASN A 174 -17.72 -10.04 -2.06
CA ASN A 174 -18.57 -10.91 -2.87
C ASN A 174 -18.05 -11.04 -4.30
N VAL A 175 -17.59 -9.94 -4.89
CA VAL A 175 -17.05 -9.92 -6.26
C VAL A 175 -15.69 -10.62 -6.31
N MET A 176 -14.82 -10.39 -5.34
CA MET A 176 -13.55 -11.10 -5.18
C MET A 176 -13.77 -12.62 -5.00
N MET A 177 -14.78 -13.03 -4.24
CA MET A 177 -15.14 -14.45 -4.11
C MET A 177 -15.51 -15.08 -5.47
N LYS A 178 -16.30 -14.37 -6.28
CA LYS A 178 -16.65 -14.84 -7.63
C LYS A 178 -15.42 -14.92 -8.53
N ALA A 179 -14.59 -13.89 -8.53
CA ALA A 179 -13.35 -13.84 -9.32
C ALA A 179 -12.39 -15.00 -8.94
N ALA A 180 -12.15 -15.22 -7.64
CA ALA A 180 -11.30 -16.31 -7.17
C ALA A 180 -11.82 -17.70 -7.61
N ARG A 181 -13.14 -17.89 -7.65
CA ARG A 181 -13.74 -19.14 -8.13
C ARG A 181 -13.58 -19.30 -9.63
N LEU A 182 -13.81 -18.24 -10.42
CA LEU A 182 -13.57 -18.27 -11.87
C LEU A 182 -12.12 -18.64 -12.17
N ASP A 183 -11.17 -18.01 -11.49
CA ASP A 183 -9.75 -18.30 -11.68
C ASP A 183 -9.41 -19.75 -11.30
N TYR A 184 -9.88 -20.24 -10.15
CA TYR A 184 -9.56 -21.60 -9.71
C TYR A 184 -10.20 -22.70 -10.56
N PHE A 185 -11.47 -22.52 -10.95
CA PHE A 185 -12.21 -23.50 -11.75
C PHE A 185 -11.98 -23.33 -13.27
N LYS A 186 -11.05 -22.45 -13.68
CA LYS A 186 -10.73 -22.16 -15.08
C LYS A 186 -11.95 -21.70 -15.90
N GLY A 187 -12.77 -20.85 -15.30
CA GLY A 187 -13.85 -20.15 -15.98
C GLY A 187 -13.34 -19.07 -16.93
N GLU A 188 -14.25 -18.50 -17.70
CA GLU A 188 -13.94 -17.38 -18.60
C GLU A 188 -13.51 -16.13 -17.82
N PHE A 189 -12.75 -15.27 -18.48
CA PHE A 189 -12.41 -13.95 -17.93
C PHE A 189 -13.66 -13.07 -17.89
N GLN A 190 -14.07 -12.69 -16.68
CA GLN A 190 -15.21 -11.81 -16.39
C GLN A 190 -14.83 -10.68 -15.41
N GLY A 191 -13.54 -10.50 -15.09
CA GLY A 191 -13.06 -9.54 -14.10
C GLY A 191 -13.55 -8.12 -14.33
N ASP A 192 -13.48 -7.62 -15.57
CA ASP A 192 -13.93 -6.27 -15.91
C ASP A 192 -15.43 -6.09 -15.80
N VAL A 193 -16.20 -7.10 -16.20
CA VAL A 193 -17.67 -7.10 -16.09
C VAL A 193 -18.06 -7.06 -14.61
N LEU A 194 -17.43 -7.91 -13.81
CA LEU A 194 -17.63 -8.00 -12.37
C LEU A 194 -17.32 -6.68 -11.64
N LEU A 195 -16.25 -5.99 -12.07
CA LEU A 195 -15.88 -4.68 -11.51
C LEU A 195 -16.88 -3.59 -11.92
N LYS A 196 -17.28 -3.54 -13.19
CA LYS A 196 -18.30 -2.57 -13.67
C LYS A 196 -19.63 -2.74 -12.95
N GLU A 197 -20.12 -3.97 -12.81
CA GLU A 197 -21.35 -4.26 -12.06
C GLU A 197 -21.25 -3.81 -10.59
N LEU A 198 -20.05 -3.84 -10.00
CA LEU A 198 -19.84 -3.35 -8.65
C LEU A 198 -19.91 -1.83 -8.59
N GLU A 199 -19.26 -1.15 -9.53
CA GLU A 199 -19.26 0.31 -9.65
C GLU A 199 -20.68 0.86 -9.87
N GLU A 200 -21.46 0.24 -10.76
CA GLU A 200 -22.86 0.61 -11.02
C GLU A 200 -23.75 0.47 -9.78
N LYS A 201 -23.48 -0.49 -8.89
CA LYS A 201 -24.25 -0.67 -7.65
C LYS A 201 -23.80 0.24 -6.51
N LEU A 202 -22.63 0.89 -6.65
CA LEU A 202 -22.06 1.80 -5.66
C LEU A 202 -22.28 3.27 -6.00
N GLY A 203 -22.41 3.59 -7.30
CA GLY A 203 -22.93 4.86 -7.81
C GLY A 203 -24.38 5.09 -7.41
#